data_AF-A0A1G0DUI7-F1
#
_entry.id   AF-A0A1G0DUI7-F1
#
_cell.length_a   1.000
_cell.length_b   1.000
_cell.length_c   1.000
_cell.angle_alpha   90.00
_cell.angle_beta   90.00
_cell.angle_gamma   90.00
#
_symmetry.space_group_name_H-M   'P 1'
#
loop_
_entity.id
_entity.type
_entity.pdbx_description
1 polymer ?
#
loop_
_entity_poly.entity_id
_entity_poly.type
_entity_poly.pdbx_seq_one_letter_code
_entity_poly.pdbx_strand_id
1 'polypeptide(L)'
;MSMISEIEYALMAGGSYISTRPEINQFPIPQGWVSFNHQSLDTGFEAVTFTNGSEIVISFAGTGPFGDGDWLNGNIPLALGALPSQLKQAADYYLQVKALNPDAAISFTGHSLGGGLASLMAVMFNENAVTFDQAPFRNSALTYTTTDPDTGIVTTHSVAQDLLTYLSGEVDQTTGQPIYSASQLQGLTNFINASVADSGVIPNESNVTDINVQGEVLSYLTFSRIGSEADITQQNDMLFPQIDLHSQALLTAFLQSNQTADANKALNDVTFKHTDLLKMIFDSALFYNDPNNTDPEAPANLLEHLVQQQAAASDPALGEVTRFTTDLWKLAQDGGLTMSDGYTTNPDLHALSNALIAFDMQKYYTEQTGSVGAGQTLFTDLSTAGTGSNGIQFDTAAVVGTGNSITGAKGYQYFAEYLKRGEVIQNGEIFTPGIFSTEEQALINAMLPALRDWYAQAGVSGMLATDTLNRGAFMLGGTGQDILTGGAKADLLVGNTGDDTLTGGGGSDVLIGGAGVDTYVWQAGLNAGIDTILDTDNTGYLRDDTGAPSSSPAAPSTAMTASTVAQMRMEQTTCTPL
;
A
#
# COMPACT_ATOMS: atom_id res chain seq x y z
N MET A 1 -32.58 -3.85 8.26
CA MET A 1 -31.66 -3.50 7.17
C MET A 1 -30.27 -3.53 7.75
N SER A 2 -29.33 -4.17 7.05
CA SER A 2 -27.91 -3.97 7.33
C SER A 2 -27.61 -2.51 6.99
N MET A 3 -26.95 -1.77 7.87
CA MET A 3 -26.43 -0.46 7.47
C MET A 3 -25.41 -0.67 6.34
N ILE A 4 -25.48 0.15 5.29
CA ILE A 4 -24.46 0.18 4.24
C ILE A 4 -23.11 0.51 4.89
N SER A 5 -22.12 -0.33 4.69
CA SER A 5 -20.78 -0.16 5.26
C SER A 5 -19.97 0.91 4.53
N GLU A 6 -18.97 1.48 5.20
CA GLU A 6 -18.04 2.46 4.62
C GLU A 6 -17.29 1.88 3.41
N ILE A 7 -16.98 0.59 3.42
CA ILE A 7 -16.32 -0.09 2.30
C ILE A 7 -17.25 -0.22 1.09
N GLU A 8 -18.53 -0.52 1.31
CA GLU A 8 -19.51 -0.53 0.22
C GLU A 8 -19.63 0.85 -0.43
N TYR A 9 -19.65 1.92 0.38
CA TYR A 9 -19.60 3.29 -0.14
C TYR A 9 -18.29 3.58 -0.89
N ALA A 10 -17.13 3.18 -0.37
CA ALA A 10 -15.83 3.43 -1.00
C ALA A 10 -15.69 2.73 -2.35
N LEU A 11 -16.18 1.49 -2.43
CA LEU A 11 -16.26 0.71 -3.67
C LEU A 11 -17.25 1.34 -4.66
N MET A 12 -18.41 1.83 -4.22
CA MET A 12 -19.36 2.53 -5.10
C MET A 12 -18.83 3.89 -5.57
N ALA A 13 -18.06 4.60 -4.73
CA ALA A 13 -17.38 5.84 -5.09
C ALA A 13 -16.38 5.60 -6.24
N GLY A 14 -15.52 4.58 -6.14
CA GLY A 14 -14.66 4.17 -7.27
C GLY A 14 -15.43 3.58 -8.45
N GLY A 15 -16.51 2.84 -8.19
CA GLY A 15 -17.40 2.28 -9.21
C GLY A 15 -18.13 3.32 -10.08
N SER A 16 -18.02 4.62 -9.76
CA SER A 16 -18.55 5.72 -10.57
C SER A 16 -17.58 6.26 -11.64
N TYR A 17 -16.32 5.82 -11.64
CA TYR A 17 -15.28 6.25 -12.59
C TYR A 17 -15.36 5.51 -13.94
N ILE A 18 -16.50 5.54 -14.64
CA ILE A 18 -16.74 4.63 -15.78
C ILE A 18 -16.29 5.19 -17.13
N SER A 19 -16.74 6.40 -17.50
CA SER A 19 -16.70 6.88 -18.90
C SER A 19 -15.86 8.12 -19.12
N THR A 20 -15.76 8.98 -18.11
CA THR A 20 -15.08 10.29 -18.23
C THR A 20 -13.68 10.30 -17.61
N ARG A 21 -13.22 9.15 -17.10
CA ARG A 21 -11.99 9.00 -16.33
C ARG A 21 -11.14 7.86 -16.87
N PRO A 22 -9.80 7.93 -16.76
CA PRO A 22 -8.94 6.76 -16.97
C PRO A 22 -9.40 5.60 -16.09
N GLU A 23 -9.00 4.37 -16.42
CA GLU A 23 -9.33 3.15 -15.65
C GLU A 23 -8.84 3.19 -14.18
N ILE A 24 -8.07 4.21 -13.83
CA ILE A 24 -7.62 4.53 -12.48
C ILE A 24 -8.83 4.83 -11.58
N ASN A 25 -8.89 4.18 -10.42
CA ASN A 25 -10.02 4.15 -9.46
C ASN A 25 -11.28 3.43 -9.93
N GLN A 26 -11.26 2.63 -11.00
CA GLN A 26 -12.39 1.75 -11.33
C GLN A 26 -12.43 0.54 -10.38
N PHE A 27 -13.45 0.50 -9.53
CA PHE A 27 -13.65 -0.57 -8.55
C PHE A 27 -14.86 -1.44 -8.90
N PRO A 28 -14.87 -2.71 -8.44
CA PRO A 28 -16.02 -3.57 -8.61
C PRO A 28 -17.20 -3.06 -7.78
N ILE A 29 -18.40 -3.40 -8.26
CA ILE A 29 -19.63 -3.18 -7.50
C ILE A 29 -19.61 -4.10 -6.26
N PRO A 30 -19.92 -3.59 -5.05
CA PRO A 30 -19.93 -4.42 -3.86
C PRO A 30 -20.89 -5.61 -3.98
N GLN A 31 -20.57 -6.71 -3.28
CA GLN A 31 -21.41 -7.90 -3.32
C GLN A 31 -22.85 -7.60 -2.87
N GLY A 32 -23.83 -8.03 -3.67
CA GLY A 32 -25.26 -7.81 -3.39
C GLY A 32 -25.81 -6.49 -3.94
N TRP A 33 -24.95 -5.61 -4.44
CA TRP A 33 -25.34 -4.38 -5.14
C TRP A 33 -25.35 -4.58 -6.66
N VAL A 34 -26.22 -3.84 -7.34
CA VAL A 34 -26.26 -3.75 -8.81
C VAL A 34 -26.38 -2.30 -9.25
N SER A 35 -25.72 -1.91 -10.34
CA SER A 35 -25.93 -0.61 -10.97
C SER A 35 -27.11 -0.66 -11.95
N PHE A 36 -27.89 0.41 -12.03
CA PHE A 36 -29.06 0.45 -12.94
C PHE A 36 -29.34 1.81 -13.59
N ASN A 37 -28.55 2.84 -13.29
CA ASN A 37 -28.63 4.13 -13.95
C ASN A 37 -27.22 4.74 -14.01
N HIS A 38 -26.84 5.30 -15.14
CA HIS A 38 -25.53 5.92 -15.36
C HIS A 38 -25.68 7.09 -16.32
N GLN A 39 -25.11 8.22 -15.97
CA GLN A 39 -25.12 9.43 -16.79
C GLN A 39 -23.71 10.02 -16.82
N SER A 40 -23.29 10.43 -18.02
CA SER A 40 -22.05 11.17 -18.28
C SER A 40 -22.37 12.34 -19.20
N LEU A 41 -21.82 13.52 -18.92
CA LEU A 41 -22.08 14.77 -19.66
C LEU A 41 -20.77 15.53 -19.97
N ASP A 42 -20.77 16.32 -21.04
CA ASP A 42 -19.61 17.10 -21.52
C ASP A 42 -19.07 18.14 -20.52
N THR A 43 -19.80 18.40 -19.44
CA THR A 43 -19.36 19.25 -18.32
C THR A 43 -18.34 18.57 -17.41
N GLY A 44 -18.08 17.28 -17.61
CA GLY A 44 -17.31 16.39 -16.73
C GLY A 44 -18.19 15.67 -15.69
N PHE A 45 -19.49 15.95 -15.64
CA PHE A 45 -20.41 15.30 -14.70
C PHE A 45 -20.56 13.82 -15.04
N GLU A 46 -20.36 12.96 -14.05
CA GLU A 46 -20.63 11.54 -14.14
C GLU A 46 -21.25 11.02 -12.83
N ALA A 47 -22.33 10.26 -12.95
CA ALA A 47 -23.06 9.69 -11.82
C ALA A 47 -23.56 8.28 -12.11
N VAL A 48 -23.51 7.42 -11.10
CA VAL A 48 -23.99 6.04 -11.15
C VAL A 48 -24.91 5.75 -9.97
N THR A 49 -26.02 5.09 -10.22
CA THR A 49 -26.94 4.62 -9.16
C THR A 49 -26.78 3.13 -8.94
N PHE A 50 -26.57 2.77 -7.68
CA PHE A 50 -26.50 1.39 -7.20
C PHE A 50 -27.72 1.07 -6.34
N THR A 51 -28.18 -0.18 -6.35
CA THR A 51 -29.26 -0.65 -5.50
C THR A 51 -29.00 -2.01 -4.90
N ASN A 52 -29.50 -2.18 -3.67
CA ASN A 52 -29.67 -3.46 -2.99
C ASN A 52 -31.09 -3.50 -2.40
N GLY A 53 -32.04 -4.03 -3.17
CA GLY A 53 -33.45 -4.05 -2.78
C GLY A 53 -34.09 -2.65 -2.81
N SER A 54 -34.41 -2.09 -1.64
CA SER A 54 -34.99 -0.74 -1.51
C SER A 54 -33.99 0.32 -1.06
N GLU A 55 -32.73 -0.07 -0.86
CA GLU A 55 -31.62 0.86 -0.62
C GLU A 55 -31.04 1.29 -1.96
N ILE A 56 -30.80 2.58 -2.10
CA ILE A 56 -30.21 3.19 -3.28
C ILE A 56 -29.05 4.08 -2.84
N VAL A 57 -27.92 3.94 -3.53
CA VAL A 57 -26.78 4.86 -3.40
C VAL A 57 -26.55 5.52 -4.74
N ILE A 58 -26.55 6.85 -4.76
CA ILE A 58 -26.11 7.64 -5.91
C ILE A 58 -24.66 8.04 -5.66
N SER A 59 -23.77 7.58 -6.54
CA SER A 59 -22.37 7.97 -6.52
C SER A 59 -22.07 8.99 -7.61
N PHE A 60 -21.35 10.05 -7.25
CA PHE A 60 -20.81 11.02 -8.20
C PHE A 60 -19.31 10.78 -8.38
N ALA A 61 -18.84 10.81 -9.63
CA ALA A 61 -17.43 10.66 -9.94
C ALA A 61 -16.64 11.91 -9.52
N GLY A 62 -15.37 11.72 -9.14
CA GLY A 62 -14.47 12.82 -8.83
C GLY A 62 -13.91 13.53 -10.06
N THR A 63 -12.90 14.37 -9.85
CA THR A 63 -12.26 15.19 -10.89
C THR A 63 -11.49 14.34 -11.90
N GLY A 64 -11.67 14.61 -13.19
CA GLY A 64 -10.90 14.01 -14.27
C GLY A 64 -9.60 14.75 -14.58
N PRO A 65 -8.90 14.34 -15.64
CA PRO A 65 -7.76 15.05 -16.17
C PRO A 65 -7.98 16.56 -16.30
N PHE A 66 -6.91 17.33 -16.08
CA PHE A 66 -6.98 18.78 -16.13
C PHE A 66 -7.39 19.26 -17.53
N GLY A 67 -8.60 19.82 -17.65
CA GLY A 67 -9.18 20.26 -18.93
C GLY A 67 -10.59 19.73 -19.20
N ASP A 68 -11.03 18.68 -18.49
CA ASP A 68 -12.29 17.97 -18.74
C ASP A 68 -13.56 18.68 -18.18
N GLY A 69 -13.51 19.99 -18.02
CA GLY A 69 -14.63 20.80 -17.56
C GLY A 69 -14.87 20.78 -16.05
N ASP A 70 -14.45 19.75 -15.31
CA ASP A 70 -14.68 19.61 -13.86
C ASP A 70 -14.22 20.81 -13.02
N TRP A 71 -13.06 21.37 -13.36
CA TRP A 71 -12.53 22.53 -12.66
C TRP A 71 -13.41 23.77 -12.82
N LEU A 72 -13.92 24.01 -14.03
CA LEU A 72 -14.70 25.20 -14.38
C LEU A 72 -16.20 25.02 -14.12
N ASN A 73 -16.70 23.78 -14.19
CA ASN A 73 -18.11 23.43 -14.04
C ASN A 73 -18.44 22.77 -12.69
N GLY A 74 -17.45 22.63 -11.80
CA GLY A 74 -17.60 21.98 -10.49
C GLY A 74 -16.69 22.63 -9.45
N ASN A 75 -15.41 22.22 -9.40
CA ASN A 75 -14.50 22.53 -8.28
C ASN A 75 -14.42 24.02 -7.91
N ILE A 76 -14.01 24.88 -8.84
CA ILE A 76 -13.80 26.31 -8.58
C ILE A 76 -15.10 27.01 -8.14
N PRO A 77 -16.20 26.96 -8.93
CA PRO A 77 -17.43 27.63 -8.54
C PRO A 77 -17.99 27.10 -7.22
N LEU A 78 -17.94 25.78 -6.96
CA LEU A 78 -18.46 25.22 -5.71
C LEU A 78 -17.63 25.60 -4.48
N ALA A 79 -16.31 25.68 -4.61
CA ALA A 79 -15.46 26.17 -3.53
C ALA A 79 -15.74 27.66 -3.23
N LEU A 80 -16.08 28.44 -4.25
CA LEU A 80 -16.39 29.88 -4.14
C LEU A 80 -17.85 30.18 -3.77
N GLY A 81 -18.72 29.17 -3.64
CA GLY A 81 -20.13 29.38 -3.32
C GLY A 81 -20.96 29.90 -4.49
N ALA A 82 -20.66 29.48 -5.71
CA ALA A 82 -21.45 29.76 -6.92
C ALA A 82 -22.07 28.47 -7.47
N LEU A 83 -23.25 28.55 -8.09
CA LEU A 83 -23.95 27.40 -8.68
C LEU A 83 -23.40 27.04 -10.07
N PRO A 84 -22.74 25.89 -10.27
CA PRO A 84 -22.29 25.49 -11.60
C PRO A 84 -23.16 24.40 -12.22
N SER A 85 -22.81 23.99 -13.44
CA SER A 85 -23.52 22.95 -14.18
C SER A 85 -23.53 21.60 -13.46
N GLN A 86 -22.43 21.17 -12.83
CA GLN A 86 -22.39 19.84 -12.22
C GLN A 86 -23.30 19.68 -11.00
N LEU A 87 -23.53 20.74 -10.21
CA LEU A 87 -24.50 20.68 -9.11
C LEU A 87 -25.94 20.67 -9.62
N LYS A 88 -26.24 21.39 -10.71
CA LYS A 88 -27.54 21.30 -11.39
C LYS A 88 -27.81 19.88 -11.87
N GLN A 89 -26.82 19.29 -12.54
CA GLN A 89 -26.88 17.93 -13.08
C GLN A 89 -27.00 16.87 -11.97
N ALA A 90 -26.31 17.07 -10.84
CA ALA A 90 -26.46 16.22 -9.65
C ALA A 90 -27.89 16.24 -9.10
N ALA A 91 -28.50 17.44 -9.02
CA ALA A 91 -29.88 17.60 -8.55
C ALA A 91 -30.90 17.00 -9.52
N ASP A 92 -30.73 17.22 -10.82
CA ASP A 92 -31.58 16.61 -11.85
C ASP A 92 -31.52 15.09 -11.78
N TYR A 93 -30.31 14.53 -11.67
CA TYR A 93 -30.09 13.08 -11.58
C TYR A 93 -30.77 12.49 -10.33
N TYR A 94 -30.58 13.10 -9.17
CA TYR A 94 -31.23 12.67 -7.92
C TYR A 94 -32.76 12.70 -8.03
N LEU A 95 -33.33 13.80 -8.54
CA LEU A 95 -34.78 13.95 -8.64
C LEU A 95 -35.40 12.94 -9.61
N GLN A 96 -34.69 12.61 -10.69
CA GLN A 96 -35.10 11.54 -11.62
C GLN A 96 -35.05 10.16 -10.95
N VAL A 97 -33.98 9.83 -10.23
CA VAL A 97 -33.86 8.57 -9.48
C VAL A 97 -34.94 8.48 -8.41
N LYS A 98 -35.20 9.56 -7.65
CA LYS A 98 -36.24 9.61 -6.62
C LYS A 98 -37.64 9.47 -7.21
N ALA A 99 -37.90 10.06 -8.37
CA ALA A 99 -39.19 9.94 -9.06
C ALA A 99 -39.46 8.50 -9.52
N LEU A 100 -38.43 7.77 -9.96
CA LEU A 100 -38.52 6.36 -10.34
C LEU A 100 -38.62 5.43 -9.12
N ASN A 101 -38.15 5.87 -7.95
CA ASN A 101 -38.04 5.08 -6.73
C ASN A 101 -38.57 5.85 -5.50
N PRO A 102 -39.88 6.17 -5.43
CA PRO A 102 -40.43 7.08 -4.42
C PRO A 102 -40.24 6.56 -2.98
N ASP A 103 -40.32 5.25 -2.79
CA ASP A 103 -40.24 4.59 -1.48
C ASP A 103 -38.81 4.16 -1.10
N ALA A 104 -37.83 4.34 -1.99
CA ALA A 104 -36.45 3.96 -1.71
C ALA A 104 -35.79 4.91 -0.71
N ALA A 105 -34.97 4.33 0.16
CA ALA A 105 -34.01 5.08 0.98
C ALA A 105 -32.81 5.40 0.09
N ILE A 106 -32.58 6.68 -0.18
CA ILE A 106 -31.48 7.15 -1.03
C ILE A 106 -30.40 7.77 -0.15
N SER A 107 -29.16 7.40 -0.39
CA SER A 107 -27.98 8.09 0.14
C SER A 107 -26.99 8.41 -0.97
N PHE A 108 -25.99 9.22 -0.66
CA PHE A 108 -24.99 9.67 -1.62
C PHE A 108 -23.58 9.23 -1.23
N THR A 109 -22.73 9.09 -2.24
CA THR A 109 -21.30 8.91 -2.05
C THR A 109 -20.50 9.50 -3.21
N GLY A 110 -19.19 9.53 -3.05
CA GLY A 110 -18.27 10.01 -4.05
C GLY A 110 -16.93 10.36 -3.44
N HIS A 111 -15.93 10.47 -4.31
CA HIS A 111 -14.57 10.87 -3.97
C HIS A 111 -14.26 12.26 -4.54
N SER A 112 -13.46 13.07 -3.84
CA SER A 112 -13.01 14.39 -4.33
C SER A 112 -14.20 15.30 -4.71
N LEU A 113 -14.24 15.85 -5.93
CA LEU A 113 -15.38 16.60 -6.47
C LEU A 113 -16.71 15.87 -6.30
N GLY A 114 -16.74 14.57 -6.56
CA GLY A 114 -17.94 13.74 -6.41
C GLY A 114 -18.39 13.64 -4.97
N GLY A 115 -17.44 13.54 -4.02
CA GLY A 115 -17.73 13.63 -2.59
C GLY A 115 -18.32 14.98 -2.20
N GLY A 116 -17.77 16.08 -2.74
CA GLY A 116 -18.31 17.41 -2.51
C GLY A 116 -19.73 17.61 -3.09
N LEU A 117 -20.03 17.02 -4.25
CA LEU A 117 -21.39 17.00 -4.80
C LEU A 117 -22.32 16.17 -3.90
N ALA A 118 -21.89 14.99 -3.46
CA ALA A 118 -22.64 14.12 -2.57
C ALA A 118 -23.01 14.82 -1.24
N SER A 119 -22.07 15.54 -0.62
CA SER A 119 -22.33 16.25 0.63
C SER A 119 -23.30 17.43 0.46
N LEU A 120 -23.16 18.21 -0.61
CA LEU A 120 -24.12 19.27 -0.94
C LEU A 120 -25.52 18.71 -1.18
N MET A 121 -25.63 17.63 -1.96
CA MET A 121 -26.90 16.97 -2.23
C MET A 121 -27.54 16.42 -0.95
N ALA A 122 -26.76 15.80 -0.07
CA ALA A 122 -27.22 15.28 1.20
C ALA A 122 -27.82 16.38 2.09
N VAL A 123 -27.09 17.48 2.32
CA VAL A 123 -27.59 18.55 3.20
C VAL A 123 -28.78 19.27 2.59
N MET A 124 -28.75 19.56 1.29
CA MET A 124 -29.81 20.31 0.59
C MET A 124 -31.12 19.53 0.48
N PHE A 125 -31.08 18.21 0.34
CA PHE A 125 -32.28 17.37 0.21
C PHE A 125 -32.63 16.59 1.49
N ASN A 126 -31.87 16.77 2.57
CA ASN A 126 -32.01 16.05 3.84
C ASN A 126 -31.91 14.52 3.66
N GLU A 127 -30.90 14.09 2.91
CA GLU A 127 -30.50 12.69 2.77
C GLU A 127 -29.17 12.46 3.51
N ASN A 128 -28.66 11.22 3.52
CA ASN A 128 -27.36 10.88 4.10
C ASN A 128 -26.26 10.80 3.04
N ALA A 129 -25.01 11.09 3.42
CA ALA A 129 -23.84 10.83 2.59
C ALA A 129 -22.66 10.28 3.38
N VAL A 130 -21.92 9.36 2.76
CA VAL A 130 -20.57 8.98 3.17
C VAL A 130 -19.63 9.33 2.01
N THR A 131 -18.68 10.23 2.26
CA THR A 131 -17.80 10.79 1.24
C THR A 131 -16.34 10.48 1.55
N PHE A 132 -15.49 10.57 0.51
CA PHE A 132 -14.08 10.21 0.58
C PHE A 132 -13.21 11.34 0.05
N ASP A 133 -12.30 11.83 0.88
CA ASP A 133 -11.44 12.99 0.57
C ASP A 133 -12.25 14.11 -0.11
N GLN A 134 -13.41 14.47 0.44
CA GLN A 134 -14.36 15.30 -0.32
C GLN A 134 -13.76 16.68 -0.65
N ALA A 135 -14.15 17.21 -1.80
CA ALA A 135 -13.83 18.59 -2.15
C ALA A 135 -14.52 19.57 -1.19
N PRO A 136 -13.78 20.57 -0.65
CA PRO A 136 -14.26 21.42 0.43
C PRO A 136 -15.26 22.49 -0.08
N PHE A 137 -16.53 22.11 -0.21
CA PHE A 137 -17.59 22.97 -0.76
C PHE A 137 -18.51 23.62 0.28
N ARG A 138 -18.05 23.77 1.53
CA ARG A 138 -18.88 24.35 2.60
C ARG A 138 -19.48 25.71 2.25
N ASN A 139 -18.76 26.55 1.50
CA ASN A 139 -19.27 27.85 1.06
C ASN A 139 -20.55 27.73 0.21
N SER A 140 -20.69 26.66 -0.59
CA SER A 140 -21.90 26.38 -1.37
C SER A 140 -23.09 25.92 -0.54
N ALA A 141 -22.88 25.50 0.71
CA ALA A 141 -23.96 25.15 1.64
C ALA A 141 -24.38 26.34 2.54
N LEU A 142 -23.64 27.45 2.51
CA LEU A 142 -23.90 28.62 3.35
C LEU A 142 -24.83 29.64 2.68
N THR A 143 -25.39 30.50 3.51
CA THR A 143 -26.17 31.67 3.11
C THR A 143 -25.52 32.92 3.68
N TYR A 144 -25.30 33.93 2.85
CA TYR A 144 -24.68 35.19 3.27
C TYR A 144 -25.41 36.40 2.69
N THR A 145 -25.26 37.56 3.32
CA THR A 145 -25.83 38.81 2.81
C THR A 145 -24.78 39.71 2.17
N THR A 146 -25.16 40.41 1.10
CA THR A 146 -24.38 41.51 0.53
C THR A 146 -25.22 42.77 0.51
N THR A 147 -24.63 43.90 0.86
CA THR A 147 -25.28 45.21 0.75
C THR A 147 -24.78 45.90 -0.52
N ASP A 148 -25.70 46.26 -1.40
CA ASP A 148 -25.41 47.13 -2.53
C ASP A 148 -24.90 48.50 -2.01
N PRO A 149 -23.67 48.91 -2.36
CA PRO A 149 -23.08 50.14 -1.84
C PRO A 149 -23.78 51.42 -2.32
N ASP A 150 -24.50 51.36 -3.45
CA ASP A 150 -25.16 52.51 -4.07
C ASP A 150 -26.62 52.62 -3.63
N THR A 151 -27.32 51.49 -3.48
CA THR A 151 -28.75 51.47 -3.12
C THR A 151 -29.01 51.15 -1.64
N GLY A 152 -28.02 50.60 -0.93
CA GLY A 152 -28.17 50.10 0.44
C GLY A 152 -29.04 48.84 0.55
N ILE A 153 -29.44 48.24 -0.59
CA ILE A 153 -30.27 47.03 -0.60
C ILE A 153 -29.42 45.85 -0.14
N VAL A 154 -29.92 45.13 0.86
CA VAL A 154 -29.32 43.88 1.34
C VAL A 154 -29.93 42.72 0.56
N THR A 155 -29.08 41.94 -0.10
CA THR A 155 -29.46 40.73 -0.86
C THR A 155 -28.87 39.51 -0.17
N THR A 156 -29.70 38.50 0.05
CA THR A 156 -29.27 37.20 0.55
C THR A 156 -28.87 36.32 -0.64
N HIS A 157 -27.66 35.78 -0.60
CA HIS A 157 -27.14 34.84 -1.60
C HIS A 157 -27.07 33.44 -1.00
N SER A 158 -27.47 32.46 -1.80
CA SER A 158 -27.40 31.04 -1.44
C SER A 158 -27.42 30.21 -2.72
N VAL A 159 -26.43 29.31 -2.87
CA VAL A 159 -26.41 28.35 -3.99
C VAL A 159 -27.66 27.48 -3.97
N ALA A 160 -28.20 27.15 -2.79
CA ALA A 160 -29.45 26.41 -2.66
C ALA A 160 -30.65 27.18 -3.24
N GLN A 161 -30.70 28.51 -3.05
CA GLN A 161 -31.74 29.37 -3.63
C GLN A 161 -31.59 29.48 -5.15
N ASP A 162 -30.37 29.59 -5.66
CA ASP A 162 -30.09 29.59 -7.10
C ASP A 162 -30.49 28.25 -7.72
N LEU A 163 -30.20 27.14 -7.02
CA LEU A 163 -30.57 25.80 -7.45
C LEU A 163 -32.09 25.61 -7.47
N LEU A 164 -32.80 26.11 -6.44
CA LEU A 164 -34.28 26.08 -6.42
C LEU A 164 -34.86 26.89 -7.58
N THR A 165 -34.26 28.04 -7.89
CA THR A 165 -34.67 28.90 -9.02
C THR A 165 -34.48 28.18 -10.36
N TYR A 166 -33.35 27.48 -10.52
CA TYR A 166 -33.11 26.63 -11.68
C TYR A 166 -34.16 25.52 -11.80
N LEU A 167 -34.30 24.67 -10.78
CA LEU A 167 -35.18 23.51 -10.81
C LEU A 167 -36.67 23.87 -10.97
N SER A 168 -37.12 24.97 -10.38
CA SER A 168 -38.50 25.45 -10.53
C SER A 168 -38.79 26.12 -11.88
N GLY A 169 -37.75 26.56 -12.58
CA GLY A 169 -37.83 27.14 -13.93
C GLY A 169 -37.80 26.10 -15.06
N GLU A 170 -37.34 24.88 -14.77
CA GLU A 170 -37.28 23.80 -15.76
C GLU A 170 -38.70 23.35 -16.17
N VAL A 171 -38.97 23.40 -17.48
CA VAL A 171 -40.25 23.02 -18.07
C VAL A 171 -40.06 21.97 -19.17
N ASP A 172 -40.99 21.02 -19.22
CA ASP A 172 -41.07 20.09 -20.33
C ASP A 172 -41.40 20.87 -21.61
N GLN A 173 -40.53 20.80 -22.62
CA GLN A 173 -40.65 21.62 -23.83
C GLN A 173 -41.87 21.28 -24.68
N THR A 174 -42.49 20.11 -24.46
CA THR A 174 -43.68 19.66 -25.19
C THR A 174 -44.96 20.14 -24.53
N THR A 175 -45.01 20.10 -23.19
CA THR A 175 -46.22 20.38 -22.40
C THR A 175 -46.23 21.78 -21.78
N GLY A 176 -45.07 22.43 -21.70
CA GLY A 176 -44.86 23.71 -20.99
C GLY A 176 -45.10 23.62 -19.48
N GLN A 177 -45.23 22.41 -18.93
CA GLN A 177 -45.42 22.19 -17.50
C GLN A 177 -44.07 22.09 -16.79
N PRO A 178 -43.98 22.49 -15.51
CA PRO A 178 -42.78 22.28 -14.70
C PRO A 178 -42.35 20.80 -14.70
N ILE A 179 -41.06 20.54 -14.89
CA ILE A 179 -40.51 19.17 -14.83
C ILE A 179 -40.61 18.61 -13.40
N TYR A 180 -40.39 19.47 -12.41
CA TYR A 180 -40.42 19.09 -10.99
C TYR A 180 -41.58 19.77 -10.25
N SER A 181 -42.32 18.98 -9.49
CA SER A 181 -43.39 19.47 -8.62
C SER A 181 -42.84 20.13 -7.35
N ALA A 182 -43.61 21.03 -6.74
CA ALA A 182 -43.27 21.64 -5.45
C ALA A 182 -43.01 20.58 -4.35
N SER A 183 -43.73 19.45 -4.38
CA SER A 183 -43.49 18.33 -3.46
C SER A 183 -42.13 17.66 -3.65
N GLN A 184 -41.63 17.54 -4.89
CA GLN A 184 -40.31 17.00 -5.16
C GLN A 184 -39.18 17.95 -4.71
N LEU A 185 -39.44 19.26 -4.72
CA LEU A 185 -38.49 20.30 -4.30
C LEU A 185 -38.61 20.67 -2.80
N GLN A 186 -39.40 19.91 -2.03
CA GLN A 186 -39.69 20.24 -0.63
C GLN A 186 -38.46 20.15 0.27
N GLY A 187 -37.56 19.17 0.04
CA GLY A 187 -36.30 19.04 0.78
C GLY A 187 -35.45 20.31 0.68
N LEU A 188 -35.20 20.76 -0.56
CA LEU A 188 -34.45 21.99 -0.85
C LEU A 188 -35.12 23.23 -0.26
N THR A 189 -36.45 23.32 -0.36
CA THR A 189 -37.22 24.42 0.26
C THR A 189 -37.07 24.43 1.78
N ASN A 190 -37.09 23.25 2.42
CA ASN A 190 -36.90 23.12 3.86
C ASN A 190 -35.48 23.52 4.28
N PHE A 191 -34.47 23.10 3.51
CA PHE A 191 -33.08 23.50 3.72
C PHE A 191 -32.91 25.03 3.70
N ILE A 192 -33.47 25.70 2.67
CA ILE A 192 -33.43 27.17 2.56
C ILE A 192 -34.13 27.83 3.76
N ASN A 193 -35.30 27.34 4.15
CA ASN A 193 -36.06 27.89 5.28
C ASN A 193 -35.37 27.70 6.64
N ALA A 194 -34.62 26.61 6.81
CA ALA A 194 -33.82 26.35 8.00
C ALA A 194 -32.46 27.06 7.98
N SER A 195 -32.00 27.50 6.80
CA SER A 195 -30.74 28.23 6.65
C SER A 195 -30.87 29.64 7.21
N VAL A 196 -29.90 30.04 8.02
CA VAL A 196 -29.85 31.39 8.62
C VAL A 196 -28.66 32.14 8.05
N ALA A 197 -28.92 33.31 7.47
CA ALA A 197 -27.89 34.15 6.87
C ALA A 197 -26.81 34.55 7.89
N ASP A 198 -25.55 34.53 7.44
CA ASP A 198 -24.36 34.97 8.20
C ASP A 198 -24.12 34.18 9.51
N SER A 199 -24.72 32.99 9.66
CA SER A 199 -24.60 32.15 10.87
C SER A 199 -23.46 31.13 10.82
N GLY A 200 -22.97 30.78 9.62
CA GLY A 200 -22.04 29.65 9.43
C GLY A 200 -22.66 28.26 9.65
N VAL A 201 -23.96 28.19 9.96
CA VAL A 201 -24.68 26.95 10.25
C VAL A 201 -25.24 26.35 8.96
N ILE A 202 -25.01 25.05 8.76
CA ILE A 202 -25.56 24.28 7.65
C ILE A 202 -26.65 23.34 8.20
N PRO A 203 -27.92 23.49 7.76
CA PRO A 203 -28.96 22.52 8.09
C PRO A 203 -28.58 21.12 7.63
N ASN A 204 -28.91 20.11 8.43
CA ASN A 204 -28.66 18.68 8.13
C ASN A 204 -27.18 18.30 7.99
N GLU A 205 -26.24 19.13 8.44
CA GLU A 205 -24.81 18.86 8.30
C GLU A 205 -24.38 17.54 8.94
N SER A 206 -25.05 17.11 10.02
CA SER A 206 -24.81 15.81 10.67
C SER A 206 -25.13 14.59 9.81
N ASN A 207 -25.77 14.76 8.66
CA ASN A 207 -26.08 13.65 7.73
C ASN A 207 -24.88 13.28 6.84
N VAL A 208 -23.80 14.06 6.88
CA VAL A 208 -22.60 13.84 6.07
C VAL A 208 -21.47 13.34 6.96
N THR A 209 -20.94 12.17 6.60
CA THR A 209 -19.69 11.65 7.13
C THR A 209 -18.63 11.69 6.04
N ASP A 210 -17.51 12.33 6.32
CA ASP A 210 -16.42 12.52 5.40
C ASP A 210 -15.18 11.79 5.90
N ILE A 211 -14.75 10.78 5.18
CA ILE A 211 -13.61 9.94 5.54
C ILE A 211 -12.43 10.40 4.71
N ASN A 212 -11.32 10.73 5.37
CA ASN A 212 -10.17 11.32 4.69
C ASN A 212 -8.88 10.59 5.03
N VAL A 213 -7.91 10.60 4.13
CA VAL A 213 -6.53 10.24 4.48
C VAL A 213 -5.87 11.45 5.14
N GLN A 214 -5.31 11.26 6.34
CA GLN A 214 -4.64 12.36 7.05
C GLN A 214 -3.53 12.99 6.19
N GLY A 215 -3.59 14.31 5.99
CA GLY A 215 -2.54 15.06 5.28
C GLY A 215 -2.62 15.01 3.76
N GLU A 216 -3.76 14.61 3.19
CA GLU A 216 -4.01 14.76 1.75
C GLU A 216 -4.13 16.24 1.32
N VAL A 217 -4.00 16.48 0.01
CA VAL A 217 -3.80 17.81 -0.58
C VAL A 217 -4.93 18.83 -0.29
N LEU A 218 -6.18 18.39 -0.23
CA LEU A 218 -7.35 19.23 -0.01
C LEU A 218 -7.47 19.72 1.44
N SER A 219 -6.92 18.98 2.40
CA SER A 219 -6.84 19.36 3.82
C SER A 219 -6.02 20.63 4.05
N TYR A 220 -5.19 21.04 3.08
CA TYR A 220 -4.39 22.28 3.14
C TYR A 220 -5.06 23.48 2.47
N LEU A 221 -6.21 23.29 1.83
CA LEU A 221 -6.96 24.40 1.25
C LEU A 221 -7.59 25.25 2.36
N THR A 222 -7.78 26.54 2.08
CA THR A 222 -8.45 27.47 3.02
C THR A 222 -9.97 27.26 3.07
N PHE A 223 -10.50 26.36 2.26
CA PHE A 223 -11.91 26.02 2.21
C PHE A 223 -12.20 24.86 3.16
N SER A 224 -13.42 24.80 3.67
CA SER A 224 -13.83 23.77 4.63
C SER A 224 -14.74 22.72 4.00
N ARG A 225 -14.72 21.54 4.59
CA ARG A 225 -15.59 20.39 4.27
C ARG A 225 -16.96 20.51 4.95
N ILE A 226 -17.90 19.66 4.53
CA ILE A 226 -19.25 19.60 5.08
C ILE A 226 -19.38 18.30 5.87
N GLY A 227 -19.89 18.37 7.09
CA GLY A 227 -20.19 17.20 7.91
C GLY A 227 -19.13 16.86 8.94
N SER A 228 -19.23 15.64 9.48
CA SER A 228 -18.24 15.09 10.42
C SER A 228 -17.06 14.50 9.66
N GLU A 229 -15.86 14.99 9.95
CA GLU A 229 -14.61 14.51 9.36
C GLU A 229 -14.02 13.36 10.22
N ALA A 230 -13.60 12.28 9.55
CA ALA A 230 -12.95 11.12 10.13
C ALA A 230 -11.64 10.84 9.37
N ASP A 231 -10.51 11.21 9.97
CA ASP A 231 -9.20 11.01 9.35
C ASP A 231 -8.66 9.61 9.66
N ILE A 232 -8.27 8.88 8.60
CA ILE A 232 -7.45 7.68 8.70
C ILE A 232 -6.00 8.14 8.88
N THR A 233 -5.47 7.91 10.08
CA THR A 233 -4.10 8.30 10.42
C THR A 233 -3.08 7.42 9.72
N GLN A 234 -2.00 8.03 9.26
CA GLN A 234 -0.88 7.35 8.59
C GLN A 234 0.44 8.08 8.88
N GLN A 235 1.57 7.43 8.65
CA GLN A 235 2.89 8.04 8.73
C GLN A 235 3.25 8.68 7.39
N ASN A 236 3.32 10.01 7.42
CA ASN A 236 3.87 10.79 6.31
C ASN A 236 5.03 11.62 6.83
N ASP A 237 6.24 11.27 6.39
CA ASP A 237 7.36 12.21 6.51
C ASP A 237 7.11 13.36 5.52
N MET A 238 7.15 14.62 5.99
CA MET A 238 6.62 15.82 5.30
C MET A 238 7.21 16.15 3.91
N LEU A 239 8.05 15.27 3.36
CA LEU A 239 8.64 15.33 2.02
C LEU A 239 7.85 14.51 0.97
N PHE A 240 6.77 13.83 1.34
CA PHE A 240 5.92 13.06 0.40
C PHE A 240 4.88 13.95 -0.32
N PRO A 241 4.58 13.74 -1.62
CA PRO A 241 3.56 14.51 -2.34
C PRO A 241 2.15 14.30 -1.75
N GLN A 242 1.53 15.38 -1.26
CA GLN A 242 0.18 15.32 -0.68
C GLN A 242 -0.90 14.89 -1.69
N ILE A 243 -0.61 15.03 -2.99
CA ILE A 243 -1.51 14.61 -4.07
C ILE A 243 -1.65 13.09 -4.16
N ASP A 244 -0.60 12.33 -3.82
CA ASP A 244 -0.66 10.87 -3.85
C ASP A 244 -1.51 10.32 -2.68
N LEU A 245 -1.55 11.05 -1.56
CA LEU A 245 -2.45 10.74 -0.43
C LEU A 245 -3.93 10.95 -0.78
N HIS A 246 -4.23 11.78 -1.79
CA HIS A 246 -5.58 12.01 -2.32
C HIS A 246 -6.03 10.86 -3.27
N SER A 247 -5.73 9.63 -2.88
CA SER A 247 -5.93 8.42 -3.67
C SER A 247 -7.10 7.62 -3.11
N GLN A 248 -8.17 7.49 -3.91
CA GLN A 248 -9.33 6.68 -3.55
C GLN A 248 -8.97 5.20 -3.35
N ALA A 249 -7.99 4.68 -4.11
CA ALA A 249 -7.51 3.32 -3.94
C ALA A 249 -6.74 3.13 -2.62
N LEU A 250 -5.92 4.11 -2.21
CA LEU A 250 -5.23 4.08 -0.92
C LEU A 250 -6.23 4.09 0.23
N LEU A 251 -7.18 5.03 0.19
CA LEU A 251 -8.24 5.14 1.19
C LEU A 251 -9.05 3.85 1.29
N THR A 252 -9.45 3.29 0.15
CA THR A 252 -10.23 2.04 0.12
C THR A 252 -9.42 0.86 0.67
N ALA A 253 -8.13 0.76 0.35
CA ALA A 253 -7.25 -0.27 0.89
C ALA A 253 -7.09 -0.13 2.41
N PHE A 254 -6.97 1.10 2.94
CA PHE A 254 -6.96 1.33 4.39
C PHE A 254 -8.27 0.89 5.05
N LEU A 255 -9.44 1.19 4.47
CA LEU A 255 -10.72 0.74 5.00
C LEU A 255 -10.86 -0.80 4.97
N GLN A 256 -10.53 -1.42 3.84
CA GLN A 256 -10.55 -2.88 3.69
C GLN A 256 -9.62 -3.58 4.69
N SER A 257 -8.43 -3.01 4.91
CA SER A 257 -7.50 -3.51 5.91
C SER A 257 -8.06 -3.35 7.32
N ASN A 258 -8.61 -2.20 7.68
CA ASN A 258 -9.25 -1.96 8.98
C ASN A 258 -10.40 -2.94 9.29
N GLN A 259 -11.13 -3.40 8.27
CA GLN A 259 -12.19 -4.40 8.44
C GLN A 259 -11.64 -5.80 8.76
N THR A 260 -10.46 -6.15 8.25
CA THR A 260 -9.95 -7.53 8.24
C THR A 260 -8.77 -7.76 9.18
N ALA A 261 -8.05 -6.71 9.54
CA ALA A 261 -6.87 -6.79 10.38
C ALA A 261 -7.20 -6.94 11.87
N ASP A 262 -6.23 -7.48 12.63
CA ASP A 262 -6.24 -7.39 14.08
C ASP A 262 -6.18 -5.92 14.54
N ALA A 263 -6.64 -5.65 15.77
CA ALA A 263 -6.62 -4.31 16.35
C ALA A 263 -5.21 -3.68 16.33
N ASN A 264 -5.11 -2.46 15.78
CA ASN A 264 -3.86 -1.70 15.57
C ASN A 264 -2.86 -2.37 14.61
N LYS A 265 -3.35 -3.27 13.75
CA LYS A 265 -2.56 -3.92 12.70
C LYS A 265 -3.14 -3.68 11.30
N ALA A 266 -3.84 -2.57 11.10
CA ALA A 266 -4.30 -2.23 9.76
C ALA A 266 -3.14 -1.72 8.88
N LEU A 267 -3.41 -1.58 7.58
CA LEU A 267 -2.45 -1.11 6.60
C LEU A 267 -2.00 0.33 6.89
N ASN A 268 -2.92 1.19 7.34
CA ASN A 268 -2.55 2.55 7.75
C ASN A 268 -1.68 2.54 9.03
N ASP A 269 -1.88 1.59 9.95
CA ASP A 269 -1.08 1.48 11.17
C ASP A 269 0.36 1.04 10.88
N VAL A 270 0.56 0.14 9.90
CA VAL A 270 1.90 -0.37 9.57
C VAL A 270 2.79 0.69 8.91
N THR A 271 2.21 1.76 8.36
CA THR A 271 2.98 2.90 7.82
C THR A 271 3.87 3.55 8.89
N PHE A 272 3.45 3.54 10.17
CA PHE A 272 4.25 4.06 11.28
C PHE A 272 5.45 3.18 11.63
N LYS A 273 5.46 1.94 11.15
CA LYS A 273 6.57 0.99 11.31
C LYS A 273 7.44 0.96 10.05
N HIS A 274 6.84 1.05 8.87
CA HIS A 274 7.51 1.11 7.56
C HIS A 274 7.40 2.50 6.97
N THR A 275 8.29 3.41 7.35
CA THR A 275 8.14 4.84 7.04
C THR A 275 8.36 5.21 5.57
N ASP A 276 8.93 4.29 4.79
CA ASP A 276 9.07 4.43 3.35
C ASP A 276 7.94 3.74 2.56
N LEU A 277 7.02 3.02 3.23
CA LEU A 277 5.99 2.21 2.57
C LEU A 277 5.14 3.02 1.60
N LEU A 278 4.65 4.19 2.01
CA LEU A 278 3.86 5.04 1.12
C LEU A 278 4.71 5.56 -0.04
N LYS A 279 5.96 5.98 0.20
CA LYS A 279 6.88 6.38 -0.88
C LYS A 279 7.06 5.27 -1.92
N MET A 280 7.15 4.02 -1.46
CA MET A 280 7.29 2.85 -2.32
C MET A 280 6.01 2.51 -3.09
N ILE A 281 4.84 2.53 -2.43
CA ILE A 281 3.54 2.29 -3.07
C ILE A 281 3.31 3.25 -4.26
N PHE A 282 3.78 4.49 -4.11
CA PHE A 282 3.68 5.54 -5.13
C PHE A 282 4.95 5.69 -5.99
N ASP A 283 5.91 4.75 -5.92
CA ASP A 283 7.12 4.78 -6.75
C ASP A 283 6.83 4.29 -8.17
N SER A 284 7.00 5.19 -9.16
CA SER A 284 6.88 4.88 -10.59
C SER A 284 7.84 3.79 -11.10
N ALA A 285 8.96 3.54 -10.42
CA ALA A 285 9.86 2.43 -10.75
C ALA A 285 9.32 1.07 -10.29
N LEU A 286 8.32 1.07 -9.39
CA LEU A 286 7.63 -0.12 -8.90
C LEU A 286 6.31 -0.34 -9.65
N PHE A 287 5.19 -0.35 -8.92
CA PHE A 287 3.85 -0.69 -9.40
C PHE A 287 2.87 0.46 -9.19
N TYR A 288 3.38 1.70 -9.19
CA TYR A 288 2.57 2.89 -9.29
C TYR A 288 2.07 3.09 -10.73
N ASN A 289 0.96 3.81 -10.88
CA ASN A 289 0.45 4.19 -12.19
C ASN A 289 1.46 5.08 -12.93
N ASP A 290 2.16 4.51 -13.93
CA ASP A 290 2.96 5.28 -14.88
C ASP A 290 2.10 5.62 -16.10
N PRO A 291 1.75 6.90 -16.34
CA PRO A 291 0.97 7.31 -17.50
C PRO A 291 1.68 7.06 -18.84
N ASN A 292 2.97 6.69 -18.82
CA ASN A 292 3.73 6.29 -20.00
C ASN A 292 3.87 4.76 -20.12
N ASN A 293 3.24 3.99 -19.23
CA ASN A 293 3.22 2.55 -19.35
C ASN A 293 2.48 2.16 -20.64
N THR A 294 3.18 1.44 -21.52
CA THR A 294 2.66 1.02 -22.83
C THR A 294 2.27 -0.44 -22.88
N ASP A 295 2.35 -1.15 -21.75
CA ASP A 295 1.97 -2.56 -21.65
C ASP A 295 0.44 -2.68 -21.58
N PRO A 296 -0.22 -3.18 -22.64
CA PRO A 296 -1.67 -3.32 -22.67
C PRO A 296 -2.19 -4.46 -21.78
N GLU A 297 -1.30 -5.32 -21.28
CA GLU A 297 -1.63 -6.44 -20.39
C GLU A 297 -1.22 -6.16 -18.93
N ALA A 298 -0.64 -4.99 -18.65
CA ALA A 298 -0.29 -4.62 -17.29
C ALA A 298 -1.56 -4.45 -16.46
N PRO A 299 -1.63 -5.06 -15.26
CA PRO A 299 -2.71 -4.77 -14.32
C PRO A 299 -2.83 -3.27 -14.06
N ALA A 300 -4.00 -2.87 -13.56
CA ALA A 300 -4.19 -1.62 -12.81
C ALA A 300 -3.04 -1.42 -11.79
N ASN A 301 -2.81 -0.20 -11.29
CA ASN A 301 -1.70 0.00 -10.34
C ASN A 301 -1.87 -0.86 -9.07
N LEU A 302 -0.81 -1.02 -8.27
CA LEU A 302 -0.83 -1.94 -7.13
C LEU A 302 -2.05 -1.79 -6.23
N LEU A 303 -2.40 -0.56 -5.83
CA LEU A 303 -3.52 -0.35 -4.91
C LEU A 303 -4.85 -0.73 -5.55
N GLU A 304 -5.05 -0.39 -6.83
CA GLU A 304 -6.25 -0.79 -7.57
C GLU A 304 -6.35 -2.31 -7.69
N HIS A 305 -5.24 -2.97 -8.03
CA HIS A 305 -5.17 -4.42 -8.10
C HIS A 305 -5.59 -5.05 -6.76
N LEU A 306 -4.95 -4.63 -5.67
CA LEU A 306 -5.24 -5.14 -4.33
C LEU A 306 -6.71 -4.92 -3.94
N VAL A 307 -7.25 -3.71 -4.16
CA VAL A 307 -8.64 -3.37 -3.83
C VAL A 307 -9.62 -4.21 -4.63
N GLN A 308 -9.37 -4.38 -5.94
CA GLN A 308 -10.21 -5.19 -6.82
C GLN A 308 -10.21 -6.65 -6.39
N GLN A 309 -9.04 -7.23 -6.11
CA GLN A 309 -8.92 -8.62 -5.69
C GLN A 309 -9.53 -8.85 -4.30
N GLN A 310 -9.35 -7.91 -3.37
CA GLN A 310 -9.98 -7.94 -2.05
C GLN A 310 -11.51 -7.93 -2.14
N ALA A 311 -12.08 -7.09 -3.01
CA ALA A 311 -13.53 -6.99 -3.20
C ALA A 311 -14.12 -8.18 -3.96
N ALA A 312 -13.33 -8.84 -4.82
CA ALA A 312 -13.73 -10.06 -5.52
C ALA A 312 -13.61 -11.34 -4.66
N ALA A 313 -12.90 -11.28 -3.52
CA ALA A 313 -12.69 -12.42 -2.65
C ALA A 313 -14.00 -12.89 -2.01
N SER A 314 -14.26 -14.20 -2.05
CA SER A 314 -15.43 -14.79 -1.38
C SER A 314 -15.34 -14.73 0.14
N ASP A 315 -14.12 -14.70 0.66
CA ASP A 315 -13.79 -14.48 2.07
C ASP A 315 -12.82 -13.30 2.14
N PRO A 316 -13.22 -12.16 2.72
CA PRO A 316 -12.34 -11.00 2.88
C PRO A 316 -11.04 -11.31 3.62
N ALA A 317 -11.04 -12.27 4.56
CA ALA A 317 -9.80 -12.65 5.26
C ALA A 317 -8.77 -13.30 4.33
N LEU A 318 -9.22 -13.77 3.16
CA LEU A 318 -8.40 -14.32 2.07
C LEU A 318 -8.32 -13.34 0.88
N GLY A 319 -8.58 -12.05 1.09
CA GLY A 319 -8.35 -11.03 0.07
C GLY A 319 -6.90 -10.52 0.08
N GLU A 320 -6.50 -9.86 -1.00
CA GLU A 320 -5.10 -9.45 -1.17
C GLU A 320 -4.68 -8.30 -0.26
N VAL A 321 -5.54 -7.32 0.01
CA VAL A 321 -5.24 -6.25 0.97
C VAL A 321 -4.95 -6.85 2.35
N THR A 322 -5.74 -7.83 2.79
CA THR A 322 -5.53 -8.52 4.06
C THR A 322 -4.20 -9.27 4.10
N ARG A 323 -3.89 -10.04 3.05
CA ARG A 323 -2.63 -10.81 2.98
C ARG A 323 -1.40 -9.89 2.90
N PHE A 324 -1.45 -8.84 2.06
CA PHE A 324 -0.41 -7.82 1.95
C PHE A 324 -0.18 -7.11 3.29
N THR A 325 -1.25 -6.67 3.96
CA THR A 325 -1.16 -6.09 5.31
C THR A 325 -0.49 -7.07 6.28
N THR A 326 -0.87 -8.34 6.22
CA THR A 326 -0.32 -9.38 7.11
C THR A 326 1.18 -9.57 6.91
N ASP A 327 1.66 -9.58 5.66
CA ASP A 327 3.09 -9.68 5.35
C ASP A 327 3.88 -8.47 5.79
N LEU A 328 3.36 -7.26 5.56
CA LEU A 328 3.98 -6.04 6.08
C LEU A 328 4.14 -6.09 7.60
N TRP A 329 3.16 -6.62 8.34
CA TRP A 329 3.29 -6.77 9.79
C TRP A 329 4.29 -7.83 10.24
N LYS A 330 4.56 -8.87 9.44
CA LYS A 330 5.66 -9.80 9.70
C LYS A 330 7.02 -9.13 9.52
N LEU A 331 7.13 -8.18 8.59
CA LEU A 331 8.32 -7.34 8.45
C LEU A 331 8.42 -6.30 9.59
N ALA A 332 7.28 -5.86 10.14
CA ALA A 332 7.19 -4.77 11.12
C ALA A 332 7.45 -5.15 12.60
N GLN A 333 7.96 -6.35 12.86
CA GLN A 333 8.15 -6.85 14.23
C GLN A 333 9.15 -6.01 15.04
N ASP A 334 8.92 -5.88 16.35
CA ASP A 334 9.81 -5.13 17.25
C ASP A 334 11.18 -5.83 17.34
N GLY A 335 12.26 -5.09 17.04
CA GLY A 335 13.60 -5.65 16.91
C GLY A 335 13.85 -6.43 15.61
N GLY A 336 12.88 -6.43 14.69
CA GLY A 336 12.98 -6.97 13.34
C GLY A 336 13.40 -5.91 12.31
N LEU A 337 12.98 -6.11 11.06
CA LEU A 337 13.49 -5.42 9.87
C LEU A 337 13.14 -3.92 9.77
N THR A 338 12.34 -3.36 10.67
CA THR A 338 11.85 -1.97 10.59
C THR A 338 12.69 -0.92 11.26
N MET A 339 13.50 -1.26 12.26
CA MET A 339 14.12 -0.25 13.14
C MET A 339 15.62 -0.06 12.93
N SER A 340 16.31 -1.04 12.34
CA SER A 340 17.72 -0.94 11.99
C SER A 340 18.11 -2.12 11.09
N ASP A 341 18.45 -1.84 9.83
CA ASP A 341 19.06 -2.82 8.93
C ASP A 341 20.53 -3.14 9.31
N GLY A 342 20.87 -3.03 10.60
CA GLY A 342 22.24 -3.14 11.12
C GLY A 342 23.05 -1.83 11.05
N TYR A 343 22.47 -0.74 10.53
CA TYR A 343 23.15 0.55 10.41
C TYR A 343 22.99 1.40 11.68
N THR A 344 24.10 1.67 12.38
CA THR A 344 24.09 2.44 13.63
C THR A 344 24.32 3.95 13.43
N THR A 345 24.79 4.39 12.25
CA THR A 345 25.11 5.81 11.99
C THR A 345 24.10 6.58 11.12
N ASN A 346 23.17 5.90 10.43
CA ASN A 346 21.96 6.50 9.86
C ASN A 346 20.76 5.58 10.07
N PRO A 347 19.93 5.87 11.08
CA PRO A 347 18.72 5.09 11.37
C PRO A 347 17.62 5.25 10.29
N ASP A 348 17.80 6.15 9.31
CA ASP A 348 16.86 6.36 8.19
C ASP A 348 17.18 5.45 6.98
N LEU A 349 18.10 4.49 7.11
CA LEU A 349 18.43 3.51 6.07
C LEU A 349 17.64 2.21 6.26
N HIS A 350 16.59 2.03 5.44
CA HIS A 350 15.67 0.89 5.43
C HIS A 350 15.80 0.06 4.13
N ALA A 351 17.02 -0.10 3.58
CA ALA A 351 17.23 -0.72 2.27
C ALA A 351 16.84 -2.21 2.20
N LEU A 352 17.08 -2.99 3.26
CA LEU A 352 16.69 -4.40 3.32
C LEU A 352 15.19 -4.54 3.52
N SER A 353 14.60 -3.79 4.46
CA SER A 353 13.14 -3.76 4.64
C SER A 353 12.42 -3.27 3.38
N ASN A 354 12.91 -2.22 2.72
CA ASN A 354 12.37 -1.76 1.44
C ASN A 354 12.52 -2.81 0.33
N ALA A 355 13.60 -3.59 0.30
CA ALA A 355 13.71 -4.70 -0.65
C ALA A 355 12.63 -5.75 -0.42
N LEU A 356 12.39 -6.13 0.84
CA LEU A 356 11.41 -7.13 1.21
C LEU A 356 9.98 -6.63 0.96
N ILE A 357 9.67 -5.37 1.30
CA ILE A 357 8.39 -4.73 0.96
C ILE A 357 8.19 -4.73 -0.56
N ALA A 358 9.22 -4.42 -1.35
CA ALA A 358 9.08 -4.40 -2.80
C ALA A 358 8.88 -5.81 -3.41
N PHE A 359 9.47 -6.85 -2.82
CA PHE A 359 9.17 -8.24 -3.19
C PHE A 359 7.74 -8.63 -2.83
N ASP A 360 7.24 -8.16 -1.68
CA ASP A 360 5.86 -8.35 -1.25
C ASP A 360 4.87 -7.69 -2.22
N MET A 361 5.13 -6.42 -2.58
CA MET A 361 4.36 -5.70 -3.60
C MET A 361 4.34 -6.46 -4.93
N GLN A 362 5.48 -6.99 -5.38
CA GLN A 362 5.55 -7.77 -6.63
C GLN A 362 4.79 -9.09 -6.54
N LYS A 363 4.87 -9.79 -5.39
CA LYS A 363 4.13 -11.03 -5.16
C LYS A 363 2.64 -10.82 -5.39
N TYR A 364 2.04 -9.80 -4.78
CA TYR A 364 0.61 -9.54 -4.94
C TYR A 364 0.26 -9.00 -6.32
N TYR A 365 1.06 -8.07 -6.87
CA TYR A 365 0.80 -7.51 -8.20
C TYR A 365 0.79 -8.55 -9.34
N THR A 366 1.60 -9.61 -9.20
CA THR A 366 1.76 -10.65 -10.24
C THR A 366 1.08 -11.97 -9.87
N GLU A 367 0.35 -12.02 -8.76
CA GLU A 367 -0.32 -13.22 -8.32
C GLU A 367 -1.41 -13.64 -9.32
N GLN A 368 -1.43 -14.92 -9.65
CA GLN A 368 -2.46 -15.52 -10.50
C GLN A 368 -2.80 -16.90 -9.97
N THR A 369 -3.96 -17.43 -10.38
CA THR A 369 -4.35 -18.80 -10.05
C THR A 369 -3.29 -19.78 -10.58
N GLY A 370 -2.67 -20.55 -9.67
CA GLY A 370 -1.62 -21.52 -10.01
C GLY A 370 -0.18 -20.99 -9.84
N SER A 371 0.01 -19.70 -9.54
CA SER A 371 1.31 -19.18 -9.11
C SER A 371 1.78 -19.87 -7.81
N VAL A 372 3.09 -19.92 -7.60
CA VAL A 372 3.66 -20.45 -6.36
C VAL A 372 3.16 -19.59 -5.19
N GLY A 373 2.60 -20.26 -4.17
CA GLY A 373 2.01 -19.59 -3.01
C GLY A 373 0.79 -18.73 -3.35
N ALA A 374 0.05 -19.01 -4.44
CA ALA A 374 -1.19 -18.29 -4.74
C ALA A 374 -2.20 -18.42 -3.60
N GLY A 375 -2.83 -17.30 -3.21
CA GLY A 375 -3.77 -17.26 -2.09
C GLY A 375 -3.11 -17.41 -0.71
N GLN A 376 -1.78 -17.32 -0.64
CA GLN A 376 -1.02 -17.39 0.60
C GLN A 376 -0.20 -16.12 0.78
N THR A 377 0.12 -15.81 2.03
CA THR A 377 1.07 -14.75 2.35
C THR A 377 2.48 -15.15 1.91
N LEU A 378 3.31 -14.18 1.51
CA LEU A 378 4.68 -14.37 1.06
C LEU A 378 5.60 -14.85 2.18
N PHE A 379 5.57 -14.16 3.33
CA PHE A 379 6.56 -14.38 4.37
C PHE A 379 6.08 -15.40 5.40
N THR A 380 6.99 -16.26 5.83
CA THR A 380 6.87 -17.03 7.06
C THR A 380 7.63 -16.28 8.15
N ASP A 381 6.95 -15.94 9.25
CA ASP A 381 7.60 -15.42 10.45
C ASP A 381 8.19 -16.58 11.26
N LEU A 382 9.52 -16.58 11.41
CA LEU A 382 10.23 -17.68 12.07
C LEU A 382 9.98 -17.71 13.59
N SER A 383 9.54 -16.60 14.20
CA SER A 383 9.26 -16.55 15.64
C SER A 383 8.02 -17.35 16.03
N THR A 384 7.03 -17.38 15.14
CA THR A 384 5.76 -18.10 15.34
C THR A 384 5.77 -19.51 14.74
N ALA A 385 6.77 -19.85 13.91
CA ALA A 385 6.96 -21.17 13.32
C ALA A 385 7.40 -22.27 14.32
N GLY A 386 7.45 -21.98 15.62
CA GLY A 386 7.76 -22.95 16.67
C GLY A 386 9.25 -23.24 16.88
N THR A 387 10.13 -22.44 16.29
CA THR A 387 11.60 -22.53 16.46
C THR A 387 12.13 -21.60 17.56
N GLY A 388 11.34 -20.63 18.03
CA GLY A 388 11.80 -19.59 18.96
C GLY A 388 12.81 -18.60 18.35
N SER A 389 12.87 -18.56 17.02
CA SER A 389 13.79 -17.76 16.21
C SER A 389 13.27 -16.33 15.94
N ASN A 390 14.11 -15.46 15.39
CA ASN A 390 13.69 -14.22 14.72
C ASN A 390 13.90 -14.35 13.21
N GLY A 391 13.45 -13.37 12.43
CA GLY A 391 13.60 -13.31 10.99
C GLY A 391 12.40 -13.83 10.20
N ILE A 392 12.50 -13.69 8.88
CA ILE A 392 11.50 -14.11 7.91
C ILE A 392 12.06 -15.13 6.94
N GLN A 393 11.20 -15.93 6.34
CA GLN A 393 11.51 -16.81 5.21
C GLN A 393 10.52 -16.58 4.07
N PHE A 394 10.97 -16.68 2.81
CA PHE A 394 10.09 -16.73 1.65
C PHE A 394 10.68 -17.55 0.48
N ASP A 395 9.80 -18.07 -0.37
CA ASP A 395 10.15 -18.73 -1.64
C ASP A 395 10.22 -17.67 -2.75
N THR A 396 11.39 -17.43 -3.34
CA THR A 396 11.55 -16.43 -4.41
C THR A 396 10.70 -16.74 -5.63
N ALA A 397 10.34 -18.00 -5.88
CA ALA A 397 9.44 -18.37 -6.97
C ALA A 397 8.01 -17.86 -6.75
N ALA A 398 7.62 -17.50 -5.52
CA ALA A 398 6.35 -16.81 -5.27
C ALA A 398 6.39 -15.36 -5.78
N VAL A 399 7.56 -14.73 -5.83
CA VAL A 399 7.77 -13.34 -6.27
C VAL A 399 8.00 -13.24 -7.78
N VAL A 400 8.85 -14.11 -8.33
CA VAL A 400 9.27 -14.02 -9.74
C VAL A 400 8.75 -15.17 -10.62
N GLY A 401 8.07 -16.15 -10.05
CA GLY A 401 7.65 -17.36 -10.76
C GLY A 401 8.74 -18.43 -10.83
N THR A 402 8.34 -19.66 -11.12
CA THR A 402 9.27 -20.80 -11.15
C THR A 402 10.27 -20.69 -12.30
N GLY A 403 11.56 -20.82 -11.99
CA GLY A 403 12.65 -20.82 -12.97
C GLY A 403 13.18 -19.42 -13.32
N ASN A 404 12.61 -18.37 -12.75
CA ASN A 404 13.09 -17.00 -12.88
C ASN A 404 14.02 -16.64 -11.72
N SER A 405 14.95 -15.72 -11.98
CA SER A 405 15.87 -15.19 -10.98
C SER A 405 15.21 -14.05 -10.21
N ILE A 406 15.38 -14.04 -8.88
CA ILE A 406 14.98 -12.93 -8.01
C ILE A 406 15.67 -11.60 -8.40
N THR A 407 16.83 -11.66 -9.06
CA THR A 407 17.52 -10.48 -9.58
C THR A 407 16.76 -9.75 -10.68
N GLY A 408 15.74 -10.39 -11.27
CA GLY A 408 14.83 -9.78 -12.24
C GLY A 408 13.60 -9.13 -11.62
N ALA A 409 13.41 -9.24 -10.30
CA ALA A 409 12.33 -8.56 -9.59
C ALA A 409 12.55 -7.04 -9.57
N LYS A 410 11.47 -6.25 -9.71
CA LYS A 410 11.56 -4.79 -9.62
C LYS A 410 12.12 -4.35 -8.26
N GLY A 411 11.76 -5.07 -7.19
CA GLY A 411 12.26 -4.84 -5.83
C GLY A 411 13.74 -5.16 -5.62
N TYR A 412 14.39 -5.88 -6.54
CA TYR A 412 15.80 -6.29 -6.35
C TYR A 412 16.75 -5.11 -6.32
N GLN A 413 16.40 -3.97 -6.92
CA GLN A 413 17.23 -2.77 -6.88
C GLN A 413 17.51 -2.29 -5.45
N TYR A 414 16.53 -2.36 -4.55
CA TYR A 414 16.73 -1.98 -3.14
C TYR A 414 17.67 -2.96 -2.43
N PHE A 415 17.57 -4.26 -2.75
CA PHE A 415 18.48 -5.27 -2.23
C PHE A 415 19.91 -5.07 -2.76
N ALA A 416 20.05 -4.78 -4.05
CA ALA A 416 21.34 -4.48 -4.64
C ALA A 416 21.98 -3.20 -4.03
N GLU A 417 21.16 -2.23 -3.63
CA GLU A 417 21.65 -1.06 -2.87
C GLU A 417 22.06 -1.43 -1.44
N TYR A 418 21.33 -2.32 -0.77
CA TYR A 418 21.74 -2.88 0.53
C TYR A 418 23.12 -3.54 0.45
N LEU A 419 23.38 -4.35 -0.58
CA LEU A 419 24.68 -5.03 -0.77
C LEU A 419 25.85 -4.06 -1.00
N LYS A 420 25.60 -2.91 -1.64
CA LYS A 420 26.67 -1.95 -2.03
C LYS A 420 27.01 -0.93 -0.94
N ARG A 421 26.10 -0.67 0.00
CA ARG A 421 26.19 0.51 0.86
C ARG A 421 27.11 0.33 2.08
N GLY A 422 28.19 1.10 2.08
CA GLY A 422 28.67 1.86 3.25
C GLY A 422 28.25 3.31 3.06
N GLU A 423 28.02 4.06 4.12
CA GLU A 423 27.33 5.36 4.04
C GLU A 423 28.03 6.42 3.19
N VAL A 424 27.18 7.27 2.62
CA VAL A 424 27.48 8.35 1.69
C VAL A 424 27.87 9.64 2.42
N ILE A 425 29.08 10.13 2.10
CA ILE A 425 29.46 11.50 1.73
C ILE A 425 28.81 12.68 2.50
N GLN A 426 29.58 13.24 3.44
CA GLN A 426 29.73 14.71 3.54
C GLN A 426 31.05 15.11 2.87
N ASN A 427 31.04 16.13 2.01
CA ASN A 427 32.23 16.77 1.44
C ASN A 427 33.18 15.90 0.59
N GLY A 428 32.70 14.80 0.02
CA GLY A 428 33.44 14.03 -0.98
C GLY A 428 34.48 13.05 -0.43
N GLU A 429 34.50 12.75 0.87
CA GLU A 429 35.40 11.74 1.45
C GLU A 429 34.63 10.52 2.00
N ILE A 430 35.13 9.31 1.67
CA ILE A 430 34.62 7.99 2.08
C ILE A 430 35.25 7.64 3.43
N PHE A 431 34.46 7.30 4.47
CA PHE A 431 35.02 7.04 5.80
C PHE A 431 34.81 5.64 6.41
N THR A 432 33.98 4.75 5.86
CA THR A 432 33.93 3.34 6.32
C THR A 432 33.60 2.34 5.21
N PRO A 433 34.10 1.09 5.27
CA PRO A 433 33.70 0.01 4.37
C PRO A 433 32.18 -0.26 4.50
N GLY A 434 31.52 -0.67 3.42
CA GLY A 434 30.13 -1.14 3.47
C GLY A 434 29.96 -2.41 4.30
N ILE A 435 28.71 -2.80 4.55
CA ILE A 435 28.38 -4.03 5.30
C ILE A 435 29.10 -5.24 4.69
N PHE A 436 29.21 -5.26 3.36
CA PHE A 436 29.93 -6.29 2.61
C PHE A 436 31.16 -5.70 1.92
N SER A 437 32.28 -6.39 2.04
CA SER A 437 33.45 -6.24 1.20
C SER A 437 33.15 -6.55 -0.27
N THR A 438 34.00 -6.08 -1.18
CA THR A 438 33.86 -6.36 -2.63
C THR A 438 33.88 -7.86 -2.94
N GLU A 439 34.61 -8.66 -2.16
CA GLU A 439 34.70 -10.12 -2.34
C GLU A 439 33.40 -10.81 -1.92
N GLU A 440 32.84 -10.43 -0.75
CA GLU A 440 31.53 -10.90 -0.29
C GLU A 440 30.43 -10.54 -1.28
N GLN A 441 30.39 -9.29 -1.74
CA GLN A 441 29.43 -8.85 -2.76
C GLN A 441 29.53 -9.66 -4.05
N ALA A 442 30.75 -10.01 -4.50
CA ALA A 442 30.93 -10.79 -5.72
C ALA A 442 30.40 -12.22 -5.56
N LEU A 443 30.67 -12.87 -4.42
CA LEU A 443 30.16 -14.21 -4.12
C LEU A 443 28.64 -14.21 -3.99
N ILE A 444 28.09 -13.25 -3.23
CA ILE A 444 26.64 -13.08 -3.06
C ILE A 444 25.98 -12.93 -4.43
N ASN A 445 26.40 -11.94 -5.24
CA ASN A 445 25.81 -11.70 -6.56
C ASN A 445 25.94 -12.89 -7.53
N ALA A 446 26.99 -13.71 -7.39
CA ALA A 446 27.17 -14.89 -8.23
C ALA A 446 26.19 -16.02 -7.89
N MET A 447 25.80 -16.17 -6.61
CA MET A 447 24.93 -17.26 -6.17
C MET A 447 23.45 -16.92 -6.18
N LEU A 448 23.06 -15.67 -5.84
CA LEU A 448 21.66 -15.27 -5.69
C LEU A 448 20.73 -15.69 -6.84
N PRO A 449 21.13 -15.64 -8.13
CA PRO A 449 20.25 -16.05 -9.22
C PRO A 449 19.78 -17.51 -9.19
N ALA A 450 20.50 -18.39 -8.48
CA ALA A 450 20.18 -19.81 -8.37
C ALA A 450 19.45 -20.19 -7.07
N LEU A 451 19.36 -19.27 -6.10
CA LEU A 451 18.83 -19.54 -4.77
C LEU A 451 17.33 -19.28 -4.71
N ARG A 452 16.61 -20.19 -4.05
CA ARG A 452 15.15 -20.22 -4.01
C ARG A 452 14.57 -19.84 -2.65
N ASP A 453 15.15 -20.36 -1.58
CA ASP A 453 14.64 -20.15 -0.23
C ASP A 453 15.41 -19.02 0.45
N TRP A 454 14.78 -17.86 0.62
CA TRP A 454 15.42 -16.70 1.22
C TRP A 454 15.01 -16.58 2.68
N TYR A 455 16.00 -16.40 3.54
CA TYR A 455 15.86 -16.13 4.96
C TYR A 455 16.56 -14.80 5.25
N ALA A 456 15.89 -13.92 5.98
CA ALA A 456 16.45 -12.62 6.31
C ALA A 456 16.09 -12.23 7.74
N GLN A 457 17.09 -11.73 8.44
CA GLN A 457 16.95 -11.08 9.73
C GLN A 457 17.71 -9.75 9.73
N ALA A 458 17.21 -8.79 10.49
CA ALA A 458 17.97 -7.60 10.85
C ALA A 458 17.81 -7.28 12.33
N GLY A 459 18.68 -6.42 12.83
CA GLY A 459 18.74 -6.06 14.23
C GLY A 459 19.44 -7.10 15.11
N VAL A 460 19.42 -6.87 16.42
CA VAL A 460 20.29 -7.52 17.41
C VAL A 460 19.84 -8.91 17.85
N SER A 461 18.70 -9.37 17.37
CA SER A 461 18.14 -10.66 17.75
C SER A 461 18.62 -11.74 16.77
N GLY A 462 19.10 -12.86 17.31
CA GLY A 462 19.59 -13.98 16.51
C GLY A 462 18.48 -14.73 15.75
N MET A 463 18.82 -15.19 14.55
CA MET A 463 18.06 -16.03 13.65
C MET A 463 18.56 -17.48 13.75
N LEU A 464 17.66 -18.39 14.08
CA LEU A 464 17.81 -19.83 13.94
C LEU A 464 17.04 -20.29 12.70
N ALA A 465 17.77 -20.58 11.62
CA ALA A 465 17.21 -20.97 10.34
C ALA A 465 17.78 -22.31 9.84
N THR A 466 16.95 -23.09 9.16
CA THR A 466 17.36 -24.35 8.52
C THR A 466 16.64 -24.53 7.19
N ASP A 467 17.37 -24.75 6.10
CA ASP A 467 16.76 -25.10 4.81
C ASP A 467 16.29 -26.55 4.80
N THR A 468 15.08 -26.75 5.31
CA THR A 468 14.44 -28.07 5.31
C THR A 468 13.93 -28.50 3.93
N LEU A 469 13.78 -27.57 2.98
CA LEU A 469 13.24 -27.83 1.67
C LEU A 469 14.32 -28.28 0.67
N ASN A 470 15.59 -27.99 0.97
CA ASN A 470 16.75 -28.42 0.19
C ASN A 470 16.66 -27.95 -1.27
N ARG A 471 16.37 -26.66 -1.47
CA ARG A 471 16.16 -26.07 -2.82
C ARG A 471 17.21 -25.03 -3.18
N GLY A 472 18.19 -24.79 -2.30
CA GLY A 472 19.16 -23.71 -2.44
C GLY A 472 18.66 -22.50 -1.67
N ALA A 473 19.33 -22.18 -0.57
CA ALA A 473 18.96 -21.15 0.37
C ALA A 473 19.93 -19.98 0.35
N PHE A 474 19.38 -18.77 0.46
CA PHE A 474 20.11 -17.60 0.88
C PHE A 474 19.69 -17.27 2.30
N MET A 475 20.63 -17.27 3.25
CA MET A 475 20.37 -16.90 4.64
C MET A 475 21.19 -15.67 5.00
N LEU A 476 20.49 -14.60 5.35
CA LEU A 476 21.07 -13.34 5.79
C LEU A 476 20.76 -13.13 7.27
N GLY A 477 21.78 -13.31 8.10
CA GLY A 477 21.79 -13.04 9.54
C GLY A 477 21.69 -11.55 9.88
N GLY A 478 21.46 -11.27 11.15
CA GLY A 478 21.32 -9.92 11.69
C GLY A 478 22.61 -9.42 12.32
N THR A 479 22.47 -8.69 13.43
CA THR A 479 23.59 -8.29 14.30
C THR A 479 23.65 -9.09 15.61
N GLY A 480 22.80 -10.12 15.71
CA GLY A 480 22.74 -11.04 16.85
C GLY A 480 23.62 -12.27 16.64
N GLN A 481 23.52 -13.26 17.53
CA GLN A 481 24.15 -14.56 17.31
C GLN A 481 23.20 -15.44 16.50
N ASP A 482 23.57 -15.70 15.25
CA ASP A 482 22.77 -16.46 14.29
C ASP A 482 23.21 -17.92 14.23
N ILE A 483 22.25 -18.82 13.99
CA ILE A 483 22.47 -20.25 13.78
C ILE A 483 21.82 -20.61 12.44
N LEU A 484 22.64 -20.69 11.41
CA LEU A 484 22.22 -20.88 10.03
C LEU A 484 22.64 -22.26 9.54
N THR A 485 21.68 -23.03 9.03
CA THR A 485 21.92 -24.39 8.53
C THR A 485 21.36 -24.55 7.11
N GLY A 486 22.24 -24.74 6.13
CA GLY A 486 21.86 -25.09 4.77
C GLY A 486 21.30 -26.50 4.65
N GLY A 487 20.86 -26.84 3.45
CA GLY A 487 20.28 -28.11 3.08
C GLY A 487 21.25 -28.98 2.28
N ALA A 488 20.72 -29.68 1.28
CA ALA A 488 21.44 -30.60 0.40
C ALA A 488 21.76 -29.99 -0.98
N LYS A 489 21.63 -28.66 -1.12
CA LYS A 489 21.90 -27.89 -2.34
C LYS A 489 22.98 -26.86 -2.04
N ALA A 490 23.48 -26.21 -3.09
CA ALA A 490 24.39 -25.09 -2.90
C ALA A 490 23.64 -23.94 -2.22
N ASP A 491 24.10 -23.59 -1.02
CA ASP A 491 23.51 -22.56 -0.17
C ASP A 491 24.50 -21.41 0.06
N LEU A 492 23.96 -20.23 0.36
CA LEU A 492 24.71 -19.04 0.71
C LEU A 492 24.27 -18.59 2.11
N LEU A 493 25.15 -18.73 3.09
CA LEU A 493 24.90 -18.35 4.47
C LEU A 493 25.78 -17.16 4.83
N VAL A 494 25.16 -16.10 5.34
CA VAL A 494 25.81 -14.83 5.70
C VAL A 494 25.44 -14.53 7.15
N GLY A 495 26.40 -14.59 8.07
CA GLY A 495 26.21 -14.30 9.51
C GLY A 495 26.04 -12.81 9.80
N ASN A 496 26.76 -11.96 9.06
CA ASN A 496 26.89 -10.52 9.28
C ASN A 496 27.69 -10.19 10.54
N THR A 497 27.08 -9.67 11.61
CA THR A 497 27.85 -9.33 12.82
C THR A 497 27.32 -10.12 13.99
N GLY A 498 28.19 -10.71 14.79
CA GLY A 498 27.77 -11.61 15.85
C GLY A 498 28.76 -12.75 16.00
N ASP A 499 28.55 -13.60 17.00
CA ASP A 499 29.28 -14.87 17.08
C ASP A 499 28.37 -15.92 16.44
N ASP A 500 28.49 -16.11 15.12
CA ASP A 500 27.53 -16.89 14.34
C ASP A 500 27.93 -18.35 14.20
N THR A 501 26.96 -19.24 13.98
CA THR A 501 27.21 -20.65 13.66
C THR A 501 26.63 -20.97 12.29
N LEU A 502 27.50 -21.24 11.33
CA LEU A 502 27.14 -21.50 9.94
C LEU A 502 27.43 -22.96 9.57
N THR A 503 26.40 -23.71 9.19
CA THR A 503 26.51 -25.10 8.72
C THR A 503 26.05 -25.16 7.27
N GLY A 504 26.95 -25.44 6.31
CA GLY A 504 26.59 -25.52 4.89
C GLY A 504 25.63 -26.68 4.58
N GLY A 505 25.90 -27.85 5.18
CA GLY A 505 25.14 -29.06 4.90
C GLY A 505 25.80 -29.87 3.79
N GLY A 506 25.02 -30.30 2.80
CA GLY A 506 25.56 -30.95 1.61
C GLY A 506 25.39 -30.05 0.41
N GLY A 507 26.42 -29.86 -0.39
CA GLY A 507 26.34 -28.87 -1.46
C GLY A 507 27.69 -28.27 -1.74
N SER A 508 27.75 -27.29 -2.62
CA SER A 508 28.94 -26.44 -2.66
C SER A 508 28.51 -25.09 -2.14
N ASP A 509 28.74 -24.89 -0.86
CA ASP A 509 28.14 -23.78 -0.13
C ASP A 509 29.11 -22.60 -0.04
N VAL A 510 28.56 -21.40 0.19
CA VAL A 510 29.35 -20.22 0.54
C VAL A 510 28.94 -19.79 1.93
N LEU A 511 29.89 -19.79 2.86
CA LEU A 511 29.69 -19.39 4.24
C LEU A 511 30.50 -18.12 4.52
N ILE A 512 29.80 -17.02 4.78
CA ILE A 512 30.37 -15.71 5.09
C ILE A 512 30.02 -15.42 6.55
N GLY A 513 30.99 -15.48 7.47
CA GLY A 513 30.73 -15.19 8.88
C GLY A 513 30.48 -13.71 9.09
N GLY A 514 31.47 -12.91 8.71
CA GLY A 514 31.44 -11.46 8.85
C GLY A 514 32.26 -11.03 10.05
N ALA A 515 31.70 -10.18 10.92
CA ALA A 515 32.41 -9.66 12.08
C ALA A 515 31.99 -10.36 13.38
N GLY A 516 32.95 -10.86 14.15
CA GLY A 516 32.72 -11.59 15.39
C GLY A 516 33.21 -13.03 15.30
N VAL A 517 33.11 -13.75 16.41
CA VAL A 517 33.77 -15.04 16.57
C VAL A 517 32.89 -16.16 16.01
N ASP A 518 32.99 -16.36 14.71
CA ASP A 518 32.14 -17.30 13.99
C ASP A 518 32.58 -18.76 14.10
N THR A 519 31.63 -19.68 13.97
CA THR A 519 31.85 -21.12 13.90
C THR A 519 31.32 -21.68 12.60
N TYR A 520 32.22 -22.16 11.74
CA TYR A 520 31.87 -22.84 10.49
C TYR A 520 31.87 -24.36 10.73
N VAL A 521 30.69 -24.96 10.63
CA VAL A 521 30.48 -26.39 10.78
C VAL A 521 30.55 -27.04 9.42
N TRP A 522 31.59 -27.86 9.20
CA TRP A 522 31.76 -28.61 7.97
C TRP A 522 31.25 -30.04 8.15
N GLN A 523 30.64 -30.59 7.10
CA GLN A 523 30.16 -31.95 7.09
C GLN A 523 31.20 -32.91 6.50
N ALA A 524 31.52 -33.97 7.22
CA ALA A 524 32.41 -35.02 6.72
C ALA A 524 31.61 -36.06 5.89
N GLY A 525 31.83 -36.12 4.57
CA GLY A 525 31.20 -37.17 3.75
C GLY A 525 31.36 -37.02 2.25
N LEU A 526 31.11 -38.11 1.50
CA LEU A 526 31.22 -38.14 0.03
C LEU A 526 30.21 -37.23 -0.69
N ASN A 527 29.14 -36.82 -0.01
CA ASN A 527 28.07 -35.96 -0.54
C ASN A 527 28.08 -34.55 0.08
N ALA A 528 29.09 -34.20 0.88
CA ALA A 528 29.18 -32.88 1.52
C ALA A 528 29.46 -31.77 0.49
N GLY A 529 30.10 -32.10 -0.64
CA GLY A 529 30.50 -31.17 -1.70
C GLY A 529 31.71 -30.30 -1.31
N ILE A 530 31.81 -29.08 -1.85
CA ILE A 530 32.97 -28.19 -1.65
C ILE A 530 32.49 -26.82 -1.22
N ASP A 531 32.77 -26.47 0.03
CA ASP A 531 32.39 -25.18 0.60
C ASP A 531 33.48 -24.14 0.39
N THR A 532 33.05 -22.89 0.26
CA THR A 532 33.89 -21.70 0.29
C THR A 532 33.57 -20.94 1.57
N ILE A 533 34.57 -20.79 2.44
CA ILE A 533 34.45 -20.02 3.67
C ILE A 533 35.15 -18.68 3.48
N LEU A 534 34.47 -17.60 3.84
CA LEU A 534 35.01 -16.25 3.88
C LEU A 534 34.84 -15.67 5.28
N ASP A 535 35.95 -15.61 6.00
CA ASP A 535 36.10 -15.01 7.32
C ASP A 535 36.98 -13.77 7.16
N THR A 536 36.36 -12.59 6.99
CA THR A 536 37.11 -11.38 6.65
C THR A 536 37.83 -10.76 7.84
N ASP A 537 37.43 -11.11 9.07
CA ASP A 537 38.06 -10.63 10.30
C ASP A 537 39.08 -11.61 10.92
N ASN A 538 39.12 -12.85 10.41
CA ASN A 538 40.04 -13.94 10.80
C ASN A 538 39.91 -14.36 12.27
N THR A 539 38.73 -14.26 12.87
CA THR A 539 38.51 -14.65 14.27
C THR A 539 37.76 -15.97 14.44
N GLY A 540 37.28 -16.57 13.34
CA GLY A 540 36.42 -17.75 13.36
C GLY A 540 37.12 -19.10 13.61
N TYR A 541 36.29 -20.11 13.86
CA TYR A 541 36.67 -21.51 14.12
C TYR A 541 36.03 -22.47 13.13
N LEU A 542 36.78 -23.53 12.79
CA LEU A 542 36.23 -24.69 12.07
C LEU A 542 35.84 -25.78 13.07
N ARG A 543 34.64 -26.34 12.89
CA ARG A 543 34.10 -27.44 13.71
C ARG A 543 33.57 -28.57 12.83
N ASP A 544 33.81 -29.81 13.24
CA ASP A 544 33.24 -30.99 12.61
C ASP A 544 31.81 -31.26 13.12
N ASP A 545 30.94 -31.79 12.26
CA ASP A 545 29.51 -32.09 12.53
C ASP A 545 29.30 -33.11 13.67
N THR A 546 30.34 -33.87 14.01
CA THR A 546 30.37 -34.80 15.15
C THR A 546 30.51 -34.11 16.52
N GLY A 547 30.70 -32.79 16.53
CA GLY A 547 30.68 -31.97 17.73
C GLY A 547 32.04 -31.84 18.45
N ALA A 548 33.13 -32.36 17.89
CA ALA A 548 34.47 -32.16 18.44
C ALA A 548 35.03 -30.78 18.03
N PRO A 549 35.37 -29.88 18.99
CA PRO A 549 36.07 -28.65 18.66
C PRO A 549 37.46 -28.97 18.13
N SER A 550 37.87 -28.34 17.03
CA SER A 550 39.29 -28.32 16.69
C SER A 550 40.00 -27.51 17.79
N SER A 551 41.00 -28.09 18.45
CA SER A 551 41.69 -27.47 19.60
C SER A 551 42.69 -26.38 19.18
N SER A 552 42.43 -25.71 18.06
CA SER A 552 43.30 -24.67 17.50
C SER A 552 42.42 -23.53 17.02
N PRO A 553 42.68 -22.25 17.38
CA PRO A 553 42.30 -21.16 16.50
C PRO A 553 42.86 -21.47 15.10
N ALA A 554 42.20 -21.03 14.03
CA ALA A 554 42.68 -21.21 12.66
C ALA A 554 44.20 -20.99 12.63
N ALA A 555 44.96 -22.06 12.34
CA ALA A 555 46.37 -22.09 12.70
C ALA A 555 47.13 -20.97 11.97
N PRO A 556 48.04 -20.23 12.65
CA PRO A 556 48.81 -19.16 12.04
C PRO A 556 49.91 -19.78 11.16
N SER A 557 49.57 -20.23 9.95
CA SER A 557 50.51 -20.45 8.82
C SER A 557 49.84 -20.93 7.51
N THR A 558 48.54 -20.73 7.34
CA THR A 558 48.03 -20.28 6.04
C THR A 558 47.29 -18.99 6.29
N ALA A 559 47.99 -17.88 6.13
CA ALA A 559 47.38 -16.57 6.14
C ALA A 559 46.20 -16.58 5.16
N MET A 560 44.96 -16.48 5.65
CA MET A 560 43.87 -15.88 4.89
C MET A 560 44.16 -14.37 4.84
N THR A 561 45.20 -14.00 4.11
CA THR A 561 45.40 -12.62 3.65
C THR A 561 44.53 -12.43 2.42
N ALA A 562 43.88 -11.26 2.31
CA ALA A 562 43.09 -10.80 1.18
C ALA A 562 43.51 -11.47 -0.14
N SER A 563 42.56 -12.18 -0.77
CA SER A 563 42.75 -13.12 -1.89
C SER A 563 43.33 -14.49 -1.50
N THR A 564 42.58 -15.32 -0.75
CA THR A 564 42.65 -16.77 -0.94
C THR A 564 41.28 -17.41 -0.70
N VAL A 565 40.55 -17.71 -1.78
CA VAL A 565 39.43 -18.66 -1.79
C VAL A 565 39.96 -20.00 -1.27
N ALA A 566 39.64 -20.37 -0.03
CA ALA A 566 39.98 -21.68 0.49
C ALA A 566 39.01 -22.72 -0.07
N GLN A 567 39.33 -23.32 -1.22
CA GLN A 567 38.68 -24.55 -1.68
C GLN A 567 39.17 -25.71 -0.81
N MET A 568 38.40 -26.11 0.21
CA MET A 568 38.74 -27.32 0.96
C MET A 568 38.27 -28.57 0.22
N ARG A 569 39.23 -29.40 -0.20
CA ARG A 569 39.00 -30.78 -0.67
C ARG A 569 39.82 -31.71 0.22
N MET A 570 39.19 -32.37 1.19
CA MET A 570 39.84 -33.47 1.91
C MET A 570 39.40 -34.81 1.31
N GLU A 571 40.17 -35.28 0.32
CA GLU A 571 40.08 -36.67 -0.13
C GLU A 571 40.41 -37.59 1.07
N GLN A 572 39.49 -38.48 1.43
CA GLN A 572 39.76 -39.53 2.41
C GLN A 572 40.92 -40.41 1.90
N THR A 573 42.13 -40.13 2.36
CA THR A 573 43.23 -41.08 2.19
C THR A 573 42.92 -42.27 3.10
N THR A 574 42.56 -43.38 2.46
CA THR A 574 42.35 -44.69 3.08
C THR A 574 43.46 -45.01 4.07
N CYS A 575 43.12 -45.17 5.35
CA CYS A 575 43.97 -45.92 6.27
C CYS A 575 43.93 -47.41 5.88
N THR A 576 44.95 -47.89 5.18
CA THR A 576 45.26 -49.33 5.15
C THR A 576 45.96 -49.70 6.45
N PRO A 577 45.49 -50.74 7.17
CA PRO A 577 46.19 -51.25 8.34
C PRO A 577 47.35 -52.13 7.89
N LEU A 578 48.51 -51.96 8.52
CA LEU A 578 49.41 -53.05 8.95
C LEU A 578 50.31 -52.57 10.08
#